data_AF-A0A351IY30-F1
#
_entry.id   AF-A0A351IY30-F1
#
_cell.length_a   1.000
_cell.length_b   1.000
_cell.length_c   1.000
_cell.angle_alpha   90.00
_cell.angle_beta   90.00
_cell.angle_gamma   90.00
#
_symmetry.space_group_name_H-M   'P 1'
#
loop_
_entity.id
_entity.type
_entity.pdbx_description
1 polymer ?
#
loop_
_entity_poly.entity_id
_entity_poly.type
_entity_poly.pdbx_seq_one_letter_code
_entity_poly.pdbx_strand_id
1 'polypeptide(L)'
;CSGIENYSRIFAGLAPGSTPFCLLDFFPKDYLLIVDESHVTLPQVRGMSSGDYARKKNLVDYGFRLPSAFDNRPLNFDEFTSKVNQVIYVSATPGEYELERSDRVAEQLIRPTGLLDPLVEV
;
A
#
# COMPACT_ATOMS: atom_id res chain seq x y z
N CYS A 1 -23.79 14.44 2.40
CA CYS A 1 -23.91 14.32 0.93
C CYS A 1 -23.20 13.04 0.49
N SER A 2 -23.62 12.41 -0.61
CA SER A 2 -22.85 11.31 -1.21
C SER A 2 -21.59 11.88 -1.88
N GLY A 3 -20.44 11.21 -1.72
CA GLY A 3 -19.19 11.63 -2.34
C GLY A 3 -18.41 12.72 -1.58
N ILE A 4 -18.65 12.87 -0.27
CA ILE A 4 -18.01 13.90 0.57
C ILE A 4 -16.48 13.72 0.67
N GLU A 5 -15.98 12.51 0.49
CA GLU A 5 -14.56 12.17 0.52
C GLU A 5 -13.74 12.92 -0.54
N ASN A 6 -14.36 13.35 -1.65
CA ASN A 6 -13.69 14.15 -2.70
C ASN A 6 -13.28 15.56 -2.23
N TYR A 7 -13.70 15.96 -1.02
CA TYR A 7 -13.35 17.22 -0.38
C TYR A 7 -12.49 16.99 0.88
N SER A 8 -11.97 15.78 1.12
CA SER A 8 -11.21 15.40 2.32
C SER A 8 -10.09 16.38 2.65
N ARG A 9 -9.31 16.81 1.65
CA ARG A 9 -8.26 17.84 1.79
C ARG A 9 -8.77 19.13 2.41
N ILE A 10 -9.93 19.62 1.96
CA ILE A 10 -10.51 20.88 2.42
C ILE A 10 -10.98 20.75 3.86
N PHE A 11 -11.63 19.63 4.20
CA PHE A 11 -12.03 19.34 5.59
C PHE A 11 -10.84 19.21 6.53
N ALA A 12 -9.73 18.65 6.04
CA ALA A 12 -8.50 18.50 6.79
C ALA A 12 -7.63 19.76 6.82
N GLY A 13 -8.00 20.84 6.12
CA GLY A 13 -7.19 22.06 6.03
C GLY A 13 -5.83 21.88 5.37
N LEU A 14 -5.67 20.86 4.53
CA LEU A 14 -4.41 20.50 3.89
C LEU A 14 -4.16 21.32 2.61
N ALA A 15 -2.89 21.57 2.31
CA ALA A 15 -2.49 22.20 1.06
C ALA A 15 -2.71 21.23 -0.14
N PRO A 16 -2.93 21.74 -1.37
CA PRO A 16 -2.96 20.89 -2.57
C PRO A 16 -1.71 20.01 -2.69
N GLY A 17 -1.87 18.75 -3.05
CA GLY A 17 -0.80 17.76 -3.16
C GLY A 17 -0.36 17.10 -1.85
N SER A 18 -0.85 17.56 -0.69
CA SER A 18 -0.49 16.98 0.61
C SER A 18 -0.82 15.49 0.68
N THR A 19 -0.01 14.75 1.44
CA THR A 19 -0.28 13.34 1.75
C THR A 19 -1.62 13.21 2.48
N PRO A 20 -2.56 12.40 1.98
CA PRO A 20 -3.85 12.21 2.63
C PRO A 20 -3.71 11.38 3.91
N PHE A 21 -4.64 11.60 4.84
CA PHE A 21 -4.79 10.70 5.99
C PHE A 21 -5.28 9.33 5.53
N CYS A 22 -4.74 8.27 6.13
CA CYS A 22 -5.17 6.90 5.93
C CYS A 22 -5.24 6.15 7.26
N LEU A 23 -5.60 4.87 7.23
CA LEU A 23 -5.70 4.03 8.42
C LEU A 23 -4.40 4.01 9.26
N LEU A 24 -3.23 4.10 8.60
CA LEU A 24 -1.93 4.06 9.29
C LEU A 24 -1.76 5.24 10.26
N ASP A 25 -2.38 6.39 9.99
CA ASP A 25 -2.30 7.57 10.86
C ASP A 25 -3.05 7.41 12.19
N PHE A 26 -3.91 6.40 12.30
CA PHE A 26 -4.69 6.10 13.51
C PHE A 26 -4.01 5.09 14.42
N PHE A 27 -2.93 4.45 13.96
CA PHE A 27 -2.15 3.55 14.79
C PHE A 27 -1.17 4.34 15.68
N PRO A 28 -0.82 3.82 16.88
CA PRO A 28 0.35 4.27 17.63
C PRO A 28 1.61 4.24 16.76
N LYS A 29 2.59 5.10 17.07
CA LYS A 29 3.83 5.21 16.26
C LYS A 29 4.65 3.92 16.21
N ASP A 30 4.47 3.05 17.19
CA ASP A 30 5.19 1.79 17.39
C ASP A 30 4.43 0.57 16.86
N TYR A 31 3.47 0.76 15.95
CA TYR A 31 2.74 -0.35 15.34
C TYR A 31 3.63 -1.29 14.52
N LEU A 32 3.15 -2.53 14.38
CA LEU A 32 3.74 -3.55 13.51
C LEU A 32 2.84 -3.75 12.28
N LEU A 33 3.44 -3.67 11.10
CA LEU A 33 2.79 -4.03 9.84
C LEU A 33 3.16 -5.47 9.44
N ILE A 34 2.18 -6.26 9.03
CA ILE A 34 2.42 -7.55 8.39
C ILE A 34 1.88 -7.46 6.97
N VAL A 35 2.74 -7.73 5.99
CA VAL A 35 2.37 -7.74 4.57
C VAL A 35 2.36 -9.18 4.10
N ASP A 36 1.16 -9.74 3.98
CA ASP A 36 0.95 -11.06 3.42
C ASP A 36 1.10 -11.05 1.89
N GLU A 37 1.56 -12.18 1.34
CA GLU A 37 1.97 -12.32 -0.07
C GLU A 37 2.69 -11.09 -0.61
N SER A 38 3.73 -10.68 0.15
CA SER A 38 4.45 -9.42 -0.05
C SER A 38 4.94 -9.18 -1.48
N HIS A 39 5.37 -10.24 -2.19
CA HIS A 39 5.78 -10.19 -3.60
C HIS A 39 4.69 -9.72 -4.57
N VAL A 40 3.41 -9.80 -4.18
CA VAL A 40 2.25 -9.28 -4.92
C VAL A 40 1.73 -7.99 -4.29
N THR A 41 1.59 -7.98 -2.97
CA THR A 41 0.97 -6.86 -2.24
C THR A 41 1.78 -5.57 -2.38
N LEU A 42 3.12 -5.62 -2.37
CA LEU A 42 3.95 -4.42 -2.50
C LEU A 42 3.89 -3.80 -3.91
N PRO A 43 4.00 -4.56 -5.02
CA PRO A 43 3.70 -4.05 -6.35
C PRO A 43 2.31 -3.44 -6.47
N GLN A 44 1.29 -4.06 -5.85
CA GLN A 44 -0.07 -3.51 -5.84
C GLN A 44 -0.09 -2.13 -5.16
N VAL A 45 0.42 -2.02 -3.92
CA VAL A 45 0.50 -0.74 -3.19
C VAL A 45 1.23 0.32 -4.01
N ARG A 46 2.34 -0.04 -4.65
CA ARG A 46 3.12 0.87 -5.52
C ARG A 46 2.31 1.38 -6.71
N GLY A 47 1.46 0.54 -7.31
CA GLY A 47 0.64 0.90 -8.48
C GLY A 47 -0.63 1.71 -8.16
N MET A 48 -1.09 1.72 -6.90
CA MET A 48 -2.39 2.29 -6.53
C MET A 48 -2.54 3.78 -6.86
N SER A 49 -1.54 4.60 -6.52
CA SER A 49 -1.61 6.06 -6.71
C SER A 49 -1.77 6.42 -8.20
N SER A 50 -0.97 5.81 -9.08
CA SER A 50 -1.03 6.07 -10.52
C SER A 50 -2.33 5.58 -11.14
N GLY A 51 -2.80 4.40 -10.74
CA GLY A 51 -4.07 3.84 -11.22
C GLY A 51 -5.27 4.69 -10.80
N ASP A 52 -5.28 5.18 -9.56
CA ASP A 52 -6.33 6.07 -9.08
C ASP A 52 -6.31 7.44 -9.78
N TYR A 53 -5.12 8.03 -9.96
CA TYR A 53 -4.96 9.28 -10.70
C TYR A 53 -5.52 9.19 -12.12
N ALA A 54 -5.19 8.12 -12.86
CA ALA A 54 -5.67 7.91 -14.23
C ALA A 54 -7.20 7.86 -14.31
N ARG A 55 -7.87 7.19 -13.36
CA ARG A 55 -9.35 7.16 -13.31
C ARG A 55 -9.94 8.52 -12.96
N LYS A 56 -9.38 9.21 -11.95
CA LYS A 56 -9.87 10.52 -11.51
C LYS A 56 -9.67 11.61 -12.55
N LYS A 57 -8.60 11.53 -13.35
CA LYS A 57 -8.29 12.49 -14.40
C LYS A 57 -9.45 12.68 -15.36
N ASN A 58 -10.06 11.60 -15.84
CA ASN A 58 -11.24 11.69 -16.70
C ASN A 58 -12.41 12.42 -16.02
N LEU A 59 -12.69 12.14 -14.74
CA LEU A 59 -13.77 12.81 -14.02
C LEU A 59 -13.53 14.31 -13.86
N VAL A 60 -12.28 14.73 -13.68
CA VAL A 60 -11.92 16.15 -13.59
C VAL A 60 -11.94 16.81 -14.96
N ASP A 61 -11.36 16.17 -15.98
CA ASP A 61 -11.28 16.69 -17.36
C ASP A 61 -12.69 16.94 -17.96
N TYR A 62 -13.66 16.07 -17.65
CA TYR A 62 -15.06 16.21 -18.08
C TYR A 62 -15.96 16.97 -17.09
N GLY A 63 -15.40 17.60 -16.05
CA GLY A 63 -16.13 18.48 -15.13
C GLY A 63 -17.06 17.78 -14.11
N PHE A 64 -16.95 16.47 -13.93
CA PHE A 64 -17.71 15.73 -12.90
C PHE A 64 -17.14 15.94 -11.49
N ARG A 65 -15.86 16.29 -11.36
CA ARG A 65 -15.19 16.55 -10.07
C ARG A 65 -14.29 17.78 -10.17
N LEU A 66 -14.12 18.48 -9.04
CA LEU A 66 -13.14 19.56 -8.92
C LEU A 66 -11.70 19.02 -8.88
N PRO A 67 -10.68 19.81 -9.24
CA PRO A 67 -9.29 19.40 -9.15
C PRO A 67 -8.85 18.96 -7.74
N SER A 68 -9.49 19.45 -6.68
CA SER A 68 -9.21 19.01 -5.30
C SER A 68 -9.50 17.53 -5.05
N ALA A 69 -10.28 16.87 -5.92
CA ALA A 69 -10.57 15.45 -5.79
C ALA A 69 -9.33 14.56 -6.00
N PHE A 70 -8.29 15.07 -6.68
CA PHE A 70 -7.01 14.37 -6.81
C PHE A 70 -6.31 14.15 -5.47
N ASP A 71 -6.56 15.00 -4.48
CA ASP A 71 -5.91 14.91 -3.18
C ASP A 71 -6.57 13.85 -2.27
N ASN A 72 -7.77 13.39 -2.61
CA ASN A 72 -8.37 12.21 -1.99
C ASN A 72 -7.90 10.94 -2.70
N ARG A 73 -6.66 10.52 -2.48
CA ARG A 73 -5.99 9.45 -3.24
C ARG A 73 -5.36 8.39 -2.33
N PRO A 74 -4.98 7.23 -2.87
CA PRO A 74 -4.03 6.34 -2.19
C PRO A 74 -2.70 7.04 -1.94
N LEU A 75 -1.95 6.54 -0.96
CA LEU A 75 -0.55 6.91 -0.79
C LEU A 75 0.25 6.47 -2.01
N ASN A 76 1.23 7.27 -2.41
CA ASN A 76 2.30 6.77 -3.26
C ASN A 76 3.25 5.88 -2.43
N PHE A 77 4.16 5.18 -3.10
CA PHE A 77 5.02 4.19 -2.42
C PHE A 77 5.99 4.83 -1.42
N ASP A 78 6.49 6.02 -1.70
CA ASP A 78 7.39 6.75 -0.80
C ASP A 78 6.63 7.25 0.44
N GLU A 79 5.42 7.77 0.26
CA GLU A 79 4.53 8.15 1.38
C GLU A 79 4.19 6.94 2.25
N PHE A 80 3.86 5.80 1.63
CA PHE A 80 3.59 4.55 2.35
C PHE A 80 4.81 4.11 3.17
N THR A 81 5.98 3.99 2.54
CA THR A 81 7.20 3.56 3.23
C THR A 81 7.65 4.53 4.32
N SER A 82 7.41 5.83 4.16
CA SER A 82 7.70 6.84 5.20
C SER A 82 6.83 6.70 6.46
N LYS A 83 5.66 6.08 6.35
CA LYS A 83 4.73 5.85 7.47
C LYS A 83 4.98 4.51 8.17
N VAL A 84 5.70 3.58 7.55
CA VAL A 84 5.99 2.26 8.11
C VAL A 84 7.05 2.35 9.19
N ASN A 85 6.72 1.89 10.40
CA ASN A 85 7.65 1.76 11.52
C ASN A 85 8.40 0.43 11.49
N GLN A 86 7.73 -0.67 11.87
CA GLN A 86 8.24 -2.03 11.77
C GLN A 86 7.35 -2.85 10.85
N VAL A 87 7.96 -3.72 10.06
CA VAL A 87 7.25 -4.53 9.06
C VAL A 87 7.81 -5.94 8.98
N ILE A 88 6.90 -6.92 8.83
CA ILE A 88 7.22 -8.30 8.46
C ILE A 88 6.62 -8.55 7.08
N TYR A 89 7.49 -8.89 6.13
CA TYR A 89 7.08 -9.35 4.80
C TYR A 89 6.92 -10.87 4.85
N VAL A 90 5.73 -11.36 4.50
CA VAL A 90 5.42 -12.79 4.45
C VAL A 90 5.25 -13.18 2.99
N SER A 91 6.05 -14.15 2.54
CA SER A 91 5.88 -14.78 1.22
C SER A 91 6.73 -16.04 1.12
N ALA A 92 6.26 -17.02 0.33
CA ALA A 92 7.09 -18.15 -0.10
C ALA A 92 8.13 -17.75 -1.16
N THR A 93 7.91 -16.65 -1.89
CA THR A 93 8.76 -16.17 -2.99
C THR A 93 8.98 -14.66 -2.85
N PRO A 94 9.72 -14.19 -1.83
CA PRO A 94 9.94 -12.76 -1.59
C PRO A 94 10.60 -12.09 -2.80
N GLY A 95 10.13 -10.90 -3.16
CA GLY A 95 10.69 -10.08 -4.23
C GLY A 95 11.99 -9.37 -3.83
N GLU A 96 12.62 -8.70 -4.80
CA GLU A 96 13.88 -7.96 -4.59
C GLU A 96 13.76 -6.88 -3.51
N TYR A 97 12.65 -6.12 -3.50
CA TYR A 97 12.45 -5.04 -2.53
C TYR A 97 12.44 -5.56 -1.09
N GLU A 98 11.76 -6.68 -0.84
CA GLU A 98 11.70 -7.32 0.46
C GLU A 98 13.09 -7.79 0.90
N LEU A 99 13.83 -8.44 0.00
CA LEU A 99 15.17 -8.95 0.27
C LEU A 99 16.18 -7.83 0.53
N GLU A 100 16.12 -6.73 -0.22
CA GLU A 100 17.01 -5.57 -0.04
C GLU A 100 16.70 -4.78 1.24
N ARG A 101 15.43 -4.71 1.64
CA ARG A 101 15.01 -3.89 2.77
C ARG A 101 15.05 -4.60 4.13
N SER A 102 15.07 -5.94 4.12
CA SER A 102 15.02 -6.74 5.34
C SER A 102 16.39 -6.91 5.98
N ASP A 103 16.51 -6.57 7.26
CA ASP A 103 17.72 -6.86 8.04
C ASP A 103 17.91 -8.36 8.32
N ARG A 104 16.80 -9.12 8.28
CA ARG A 104 16.77 -10.56 8.57
C ARG A 104 15.71 -11.27 7.72
N VAL A 105 16.04 -12.48 7.28
CA VAL A 105 15.11 -13.41 6.64
C VAL A 105 14.94 -14.61 7.57
N ALA A 106 13.68 -14.95 7.87
CA ALA A 106 13.33 -16.12 8.67
C ALA A 106 12.56 -17.11 7.78
N GLU A 107 13.00 -18.36 7.75
CA GLU A 107 12.42 -19.40 6.90
C GLU A 107 11.54 -20.35 7.72
N GLN A 108 10.36 -20.69 7.18
CA GLN A 108 9.47 -21.70 7.74
C GLN A 108 9.10 -22.72 6.65
N LEU A 109 9.93 -23.75 6.52
CA LEU A 109 9.75 -24.81 5.50
C LEU A 109 8.95 -26.00 6.02
N ILE A 110 9.12 -26.35 7.30
CA ILE A 110 8.51 -27.54 7.88
C ILE A 110 7.01 -27.28 8.13
N ARG A 111 6.16 -28.03 7.43
CA ARG A 111 4.71 -27.99 7.65
C ARG A 111 4.35 -28.75 8.92
N PRO A 112 3.46 -28.23 9.79
CA PRO A 112 3.00 -28.95 10.98
C PRO A 112 2.36 -30.31 10.69
N THR A 113 1.83 -30.50 9.48
CA THR A 113 1.22 -31.77 9.03
C THR A 113 2.23 -32.81 8.55
N GLY A 114 3.50 -32.44 8.36
CA GLY A 114 4.52 -33.30 7.76
C GLY A 114 4.39 -33.48 6.24
N LEU A 115 3.50 -32.75 5.57
CA LEU A 115 3.38 -32.79 4.11
C LEU A 115 4.68 -32.35 3.44
N LEU A 116 5.19 -33.19 2.54
CA LEU A 116 6.38 -32.94 1.75
C LEU A 116 6.05 -32.10 0.51
N ASP A 117 7.06 -31.39 0.00
CA ASP A 117 6.97 -30.79 -1.33
C ASP A 117 6.79 -31.88 -2.39
N PRO A 118 6.05 -31.59 -3.48
CA PRO A 118 5.85 -32.55 -4.55
C PRO A 118 7.18 -32.90 -5.23
N LEU A 119 7.29 -34.12 -5.76
CA LEU A 119 8.40 -34.47 -6.64
C LEU A 119 8.33 -33.60 -7.90
N VAL A 120 9.44 -32.94 -8.22
CA VAL A 120 9.59 -32.13 -9.43
C VAL A 120 10.33 -32.98 -10.47
N GLU A 121 9.68 -33.28 -11.59
CA GLU A 121 10.34 -33.81 -12.80
C GLU A 121 10.58 -32.64 -13.78
N VAL A 122 11.79 -32.54 -14.32
CA VAL A 122 12.22 -31.50 -15.27
C VAL A 122 12.48 -32.12 -16.63
#